data_AF-A0A2L2YY57-F1
#
_entry.id   AF-A0A2L2YY57-F1
#
_cell.length_a   1.000
_cell.length_b   1.000
_cell.length_c   1.000
_cell.angle_alpha   90.00
_cell.angle_beta   90.00
_cell.angle_gamma   90.00
#
_symmetry.space_group_name_H-M   'P 1'
#
loop_
_entity.id
_entity.type
_entity.pdbx_description
1 polymer ?
#
loop_
_entity_poly.entity_id
_entity_poly.type
_entity_poly.pdbx_seq_one_letter_code
_entity_poly.pdbx_strand_id
1 'polypeptide(L)' 'MWYLNRGEGLDMNVQDAWAQGVTGKGIVVTILDDGLEKDHPDIVKNYDKDASYDVNNHDGDPQPRYDIIDSNRHGTRC' A
#
# COMPACT_ATOMS: atom_id res chain seq x y z
N MET A 1 -11.06 3.52 -10.09
CA MET A 1 -10.14 4.57 -9.62
C MET A 1 -9.92 5.54 -10.76
N TRP A 2 -10.55 6.72 -10.76
CA TRP A 2 -10.54 7.62 -11.92
C TRP A 2 -9.12 7.98 -12.39
N TYR A 3 -8.16 8.07 -11.47
CA TYR A 3 -6.76 8.35 -11.78
C TYR A 3 -6.02 7.22 -12.52
N LEU A 4 -6.62 6.01 -12.63
CA LEU A 4 -6.05 4.87 -13.36
C LEU A 4 -6.76 4.57 -14.68
N ASN A 5 -8.05 4.88 -14.82
CA ASN A 5 -8.87 4.40 -15.95
C ASN A 5 -9.99 5.35 -16.40
N ARG A 6 -9.78 6.67 -16.30
CA ARG A 6 -10.78 7.65 -16.74
C ARG A 6 -10.88 7.74 -18.26
N GLY A 7 -9.76 7.63 -18.98
CA GLY A 7 -9.66 7.88 -20.41
C GLY A 7 -9.42 9.35 -20.76
N GLU A 8 -9.37 9.62 -22.07
CA GLU A 8 -9.20 10.97 -22.65
C GLU A 8 -7.92 11.71 -22.20
N GLY A 9 -6.89 10.97 -21.76
CA GLY A 9 -5.62 11.55 -21.29
C GLY A 9 -5.70 12.25 -19.93
N LEU A 10 -6.77 12.00 -19.16
CA LEU A 10 -6.99 12.60 -17.83
C LEU A 10 -6.75 11.60 -16.67
N ASP A 11 -5.91 10.59 -16.91
CA ASP A 11 -5.42 9.59 -15.96
C ASP A 11 -3.89 9.42 -16.08
N MET A 12 -3.31 8.52 -15.29
CA MET A 12 -1.85 8.29 -15.25
C MET A 12 -1.31 7.39 -16.38
N ASN A 13 -2.14 7.00 -17.35
CA ASN A 13 -1.80 6.07 -18.43
C ASN A 13 -1.16 4.73 -17.97
N VAL A 14 -1.59 4.21 -16.82
CA VAL A 14 -1.06 2.94 -16.27
C VAL A 14 -1.52 1.70 -17.04
N GLN A 15 -2.64 1.78 -17.77
CA GLN A 15 -3.20 0.65 -18.50
C GLN A 15 -2.27 0.17 -19.63
N ASP A 16 -1.58 1.08 -20.31
CA ASP A 16 -0.60 0.74 -21.35
C ASP A 16 0.62 0.00 -20.81
N ALA A 17 1.08 0.33 -19.60
CA ALA A 17 2.16 -0.39 -18.94
C ALA A 17 1.71 -1.82 -18.56
N TRP A 18 0.49 -1.96 -18.04
CA TRP A 18 -0.08 -3.28 -17.74
C TRP A 18 -0.30 -4.14 -18.99
N ALA A 19 -0.71 -3.55 -20.12
CA ALA A 19 -0.85 -4.24 -21.40
C ALA A 19 0.50 -4.78 -21.93
N GLN A 20 1.60 -4.14 -21.56
CA GLN A 20 2.97 -4.62 -21.83
C GLN A 20 3.47 -5.64 -20.79
N GLY A 21 2.64 -6.00 -19.81
CA GLY A 21 2.98 -6.96 -18.75
C GLY A 21 3.76 -6.36 -17.57
N VAL A 22 3.90 -5.03 -17.49
CA VAL A 22 4.63 -4.35 -16.43
C VAL A 22 3.69 -4.03 -15.27
N THR A 23 3.67 -4.88 -14.24
CA THR A 23 2.74 -4.75 -13.09
C THR A 23 3.42 -4.47 -11.75
N GLY A 24 4.75 -4.41 -11.72
CA GLY A 24 5.54 -4.32 -10.48
C GLY A 24 5.84 -5.69 -9.83
N LYS A 25 5.50 -6.81 -10.47
CA LYS A 25 5.86 -8.15 -9.96
C LYS A 25 7.36 -8.27 -9.68
N GLY A 26 7.73 -8.64 -8.46
CA GLY A 26 9.12 -8.77 -8.01
C GLY A 26 9.73 -7.48 -7.46
N ILE A 27 8.98 -6.38 -7.45
CA ILE A 27 9.37 -5.12 -6.80
C ILE A 27 8.80 -5.08 -5.39
N VAL A 28 9.60 -4.55 -4.45
CA VAL A 28 9.22 -4.32 -3.05
C VAL A 28 9.13 -2.81 -2.81
N VAL A 29 8.06 -2.38 -2.14
CA VAL A 29 7.78 -0.98 -1.80
C VAL A 29 7.48 -0.89 -0.31
N THR A 30 8.05 0.10 0.38
CA THR A 30 7.80 0.39 1.79
C THR A 30 7.07 1.72 1.94
N ILE A 31 6.03 1.74 2.77
CA ILE A 31 5.31 2.95 3.19
C ILE A 31 5.84 3.37 4.56
N LEU A 32 6.43 4.57 4.66
CA LEU A 32 6.93 5.14 5.92
C LEU A 32 5.87 6.07 6.52
N ASP A 33 5.02 5.52 7.38
CA ASP A 33 3.82 6.22 7.86
C ASP A 33 3.36 5.73 9.26
N ASP A 34 2.06 5.79 9.55
CA ASP A 34 1.43 5.47 10.84
C ASP A 34 1.12 3.97 11.09
N GLY A 35 1.48 3.11 10.14
CA GLY A 35 1.28 1.66 10.20
C GLY A 35 0.66 1.08 8.93
N LEU A 36 0.61 -0.24 8.86
CA LEU A 36 0.00 -0.98 7.76
C LEU A 36 -0.86 -2.12 8.31
N GLU A 37 -2.15 -2.12 8.00
CA GLU A 37 -3.06 -3.22 8.30
C GLU A 37 -2.69 -4.43 7.41
N LYS A 38 -1.66 -5.17 7.83
CA LYS A 38 -1.02 -6.26 7.05
C LYS A 38 -1.99 -7.40 6.70
N ASP A 39 -3.09 -7.51 7.43
CA ASP A 39 -4.16 -8.49 7.25
C ASP A 39 -5.38 -7.95 6.47
N HIS A 40 -5.35 -6.71 5.98
CA HIS A 40 -6.41 -6.18 5.10
C HIS A 40 -6.58 -7.07 3.86
N PRO A 41 -7.81 -7.44 3.47
CA PRO A 41 -8.06 -8.43 2.41
C PRO A 41 -7.44 -8.11 1.05
N ASP A 42 -7.29 -6.82 0.71
CA ASP A 42 -6.64 -6.37 -0.53
C ASP A 42 -5.10 -6.28 -0.43
N ILE A 43 -4.53 -6.35 0.78
CA ILE A 43 -3.08 -6.18 1.04
C ILE A 43 -2.41 -7.52 1.38
N VAL A 44 -3.06 -8.38 2.17
CA VAL A 44 -2.48 -9.58 2.80
C VAL A 44 -1.73 -10.51 1.84
N LYS A 45 -2.14 -10.58 0.57
CA LYS A 45 -1.49 -11.43 -0.45
C LYS A 45 -0.16 -10.87 -0.95
N ASN A 46 0.03 -9.56 -0.85
CA ASN A 46 1.21 -8.83 -1.33
C ASN A 46 2.05 -8.24 -0.19
N TYR A 47 1.67 -8.48 1.08
CA TYR A 47 2.41 -8.01 2.23
C TYR A 47 3.80 -8.67 2.31
N ASP A 48 4.82 -7.85 2.53
CA ASP A 48 6.20 -8.29 2.76
C ASP A 48 6.65 -7.84 4.16
N LYS A 49 6.88 -8.82 5.03
CA LYS A 49 7.36 -8.59 6.41
C LYS A 49 8.77 -8.03 6.46
N ASP A 50 9.63 -8.35 5.48
CA ASP A 50 11.03 -7.90 5.49
C ASP A 50 11.13 -6.44 5.00
N ALA A 51 10.06 -5.93 4.38
CA ALA A 51 9.87 -4.53 4.01
C ALA A 51 9.19 -3.68 5.09
N SER A 52 8.91 -4.27 6.26
CA SER A 52 8.07 -3.68 7.31
C SER A 52 8.78 -3.70 8.67
N TYR A 53 8.57 -2.65 9.46
CA TYR A 53 9.05 -2.58 10.85
C TYR A 53 8.32 -1.48 11.61
N ASP A 54 7.96 -1.71 12.87
CA ASP A 54 7.45 -0.68 13.77
C ASP A 54 8.61 -0.05 14.55
N VAL A 55 9.03 1.14 14.11
CA VAL A 55 10.09 1.91 14.77
C VAL A 55 9.61 2.54 16.08
N ASN A 56 8.31 2.77 16.27
CA ASN A 56 7.78 3.36 17.49
C ASN A 56 7.85 2.36 18.65
N ASN A 57 7.45 1.10 18.41
CA ASN A 57 7.44 0.04 19.42
C ASN A 57 8.69 -0.86 19.38
N HIS A 58 9.55 -0.67 18.36
CA HIS A 58 10.79 -1.42 18.17
C HIS A 58 10.56 -2.92 17.98
N ASP A 59 9.58 -3.28 17.14
CA ASP A 59 9.30 -4.66 16.76
C ASP A 59 8.98 -4.80 15.26
N GLY A 60 8.81 -6.05 14.79
CA GLY A 60 8.58 -6.36 13.38
C GLY A 60 7.10 -6.33 12.96
N ASP A 61 6.17 -5.89 13.82
CA ASP A 61 4.74 -5.85 13.51
C ASP A 61 4.28 -4.41 13.18
N PRO A 62 4.05 -4.07 11.89
CA PRO A 62 3.62 -2.73 11.50
C PRO A 62 2.12 -2.46 11.75
N GLN A 63 1.39 -3.33 12.45
CA GLN A 63 -0.06 -3.18 12.63
C GLN A 63 -0.41 -1.79 13.22
N PRO A 64 -1.30 -1.02 12.59
CA PRO A 64 -1.70 0.27 13.13
C PRO A 64 -2.43 0.10 14.46
N ARG A 65 -2.19 1.02 15.38
CA ARG A 65 -2.95 1.11 16.62
C ARG A 65 -4.33 1.71 16.32
N TYR A 66 -5.40 0.92 16.45
CA TYR A 66 -6.76 1.46 16.33
C TYR A 66 -7.10 2.44 17.47
N ASP A 67 -7.79 3.51 17.12
CA ASP A 67 -8.40 4.43 18.06
C ASP A 67 -9.75 4.96 17.54
N ILE A 68 -10.45 5.72 18.39
CA ILE A 68 -11.84 6.15 18.15
C ILE A 68 -11.95 7.13 16.97
N ILE A 69 -10.88 7.86 16.67
CA ILE A 69 -10.87 8.85 15.58
C ILE A 69 -10.25 8.28 14.29
N ASP A 70 -9.81 7.02 14.32
CA ASP A 70 -9.17 6.33 13.20
C ASP A 70 -7.95 7.13 12.73
N SER A 71 -7.03 7.45 13.65
CA SER A 71 -5.89 8.33 13.37
C SER A 71 -4.78 7.63 12.57
N ASN A 72 -4.53 6.34 12.82
CA ASN A 72 -3.43 5.57 12.22
C ASN A 72 -3.87 4.78 10.98
N ARG A 73 -4.58 5.46 10.08
CA ARG A 73 -5.18 4.85 8.87
C ARG A 73 -4.43 5.21 7.59
N HIS A 74 -3.51 6.16 7.66
CA HIS A 74 -2.95 6.82 6.50
C HIS A 74 -2.04 5.86 5.73
N GLY A 75 -1.15 5.15 6.42
CA GLY A 75 -0.25 4.17 5.81
C GLY A 75 -0.96 2.99 5.12
N THR A 76 -2.12 2.57 5.64
CA THR A 76 -2.93 1.52 4.99
C THR A 76 -3.63 2.02 3.71
N ARG A 77 -3.81 3.34 3.55
CA ARG A 77 -4.47 3.96 2.39
C ARG A 77 -3.51 4.37 1.28
N CYS A 78 -2.25 4.62 1.62
CA CYS A 78 -1.19 4.98 0.69
C CYS A 78 -0.87 3.83 -0.27
#